data_AF-A0A377F827-F1
#
_entry.id   AF-A0A377F827-F1
#
_cell.length_a   1.000
_cell.length_b   1.000
_cell.length_c   1.000
_cell.angle_alpha   90.00
_cell.angle_beta   90.00
_cell.angle_gamma   90.00
#
_symmetry.space_group_name_H-M   'P 1'
#
loop_
_entity.id
_entity.type
_entity.pdbx_description
1 polymer ?
#
loop_
_entity_poly.entity_id
_entity_poly.type
_entity_poly.pdbx_seq_one_letter_code
_entity_poly.pdbx_strand_id
1 'polypeptide(L)'
;MSNPILSWRRVRALCVKETRQIVRDPSSWLIAVVIPLLLLFIFGYGINLDSSKLRVGILLEQRSEAALDFTHTMTGSPYIDATISDNRQELIAKMQAGKIRGLVVIPVDFAEQMERANATAPIQVITDGSEPNTANFVQGYVEGIWQIWQMQRAEDNGQTFEPLIDVQTRYWFNPAAISQHFIIPGAVTIIMTVIGAILTSLVVAREWERGTMEALLSTEITRTELLLCKLIPYYFLGMLAMLLCMLVSVFILGVPYRGSLLILFFISSLFLLSTLGMGLLISTITRNQFNAAQVALNAAFSAVDYAFRLYFSDRQYARGDPRGDVHYSRSLFRQHPAKPVPRREYSSGAGGKRAVFDRFGGDVYRPDVAENQTSAGLGRRACFIAYGR
;
A
#
# COMPACT_ATOMS: atom_id res chain seq x y z
N MET A 1 -38.29 19.02 -40.55
CA MET A 1 -37.48 17.77 -40.62
C MET A 1 -36.70 17.68 -39.33
N SER A 2 -37.11 16.79 -38.42
CA SER A 2 -36.46 16.60 -37.13
C SER A 2 -35.07 16.00 -37.37
N ASN A 3 -34.02 16.83 -37.32
CA ASN A 3 -32.66 16.32 -37.29
C ASN A 3 -32.55 15.44 -36.04
N PRO A 4 -32.27 14.13 -36.17
CA PRO A 4 -32.03 13.32 -34.99
C PRO A 4 -30.82 13.91 -34.26
N ILE A 5 -30.98 14.15 -32.96
CA ILE A 5 -29.97 14.73 -32.07
C ILE A 5 -28.66 13.91 -32.08
N LEU A 6 -28.73 12.64 -32.52
CA LEU A 6 -27.63 11.70 -32.61
C LEU A 6 -27.80 10.75 -33.80
N SER A 7 -26.85 10.72 -34.74
CA SER A 7 -26.76 9.72 -35.80
C SER A 7 -25.65 8.71 -35.48
N TRP A 8 -26.04 7.50 -35.06
CA TRP A 8 -25.08 6.42 -34.73
C TRP A 8 -24.13 6.07 -35.88
N ARG A 9 -24.60 6.21 -37.13
CA ARG A 9 -23.78 6.00 -38.33
C ARG A 9 -22.66 7.03 -38.43
N ARG A 10 -22.94 8.31 -38.14
CA ARG A 10 -21.94 9.39 -38.14
C ARG A 10 -20.94 9.21 -37.00
N VAL A 11 -21.43 8.95 -35.78
CA VAL A 11 -20.57 8.68 -34.62
C VAL A 11 -19.62 7.51 -34.90
N ARG A 12 -20.13 6.38 -35.40
CA ARG A 12 -19.28 5.22 -35.73
C ARG A 12 -18.23 5.55 -36.79
N ALA A 13 -18.59 6.28 -37.85
CA ALA A 13 -17.63 6.67 -38.89
C ALA A 13 -16.52 7.58 -38.34
N LEU A 14 -16.88 8.55 -37.49
CA LEU A 14 -15.93 9.44 -36.81
C LEU A 14 -15.05 8.66 -35.82
N CYS A 15 -15.61 7.74 -35.02
CA CYS A 15 -14.83 6.88 -34.13
C CYS A 15 -13.78 6.05 -34.89
N VAL A 16 -14.14 5.50 -36.05
CA VAL A 16 -13.21 4.71 -36.88
C VAL A 16 -12.09 5.58 -37.41
N LYS A 17 -12.40 6.80 -37.86
CA LYS A 17 -11.40 7.79 -38.28
C LYS A 17 -10.44 8.10 -37.13
N GLU A 18 -10.96 8.45 -35.96
CA GLU A 18 -10.15 8.80 -34.78
C GLU A 18 -9.29 7.63 -34.31
N THR A 19 -9.87 6.42 -34.26
CA THR A 19 -9.11 5.21 -33.91
C THR A 19 -7.93 4.99 -34.85
N ARG A 20 -8.15 5.16 -36.16
CA ARG A 20 -7.07 5.03 -37.16
C ARG A 20 -6.02 6.14 -37.03
N GLN A 21 -6.41 7.33 -36.61
CA GLN A 21 -5.49 8.44 -36.34
C GLN A 21 -4.64 8.17 -35.09
N ILE A 22 -5.26 7.70 -34.00
CA ILE A 22 -4.57 7.31 -32.76
C ILE A 22 -3.58 6.18 -33.01
N VAL A 23 -4.00 5.14 -33.74
CA VAL A 23 -3.13 3.98 -34.03
C VAL A 23 -1.90 4.38 -34.86
N ARG A 24 -2.02 5.41 -35.70
CA ARG A 24 -0.93 5.92 -36.53
C ARG A 24 -0.09 7.02 -35.85
N ASP A 25 -0.56 7.59 -34.76
CA ASP A 25 0.16 8.63 -34.03
C ASP A 25 1.08 7.98 -32.97
N PRO A 26 2.40 7.96 -33.19
CA PRO A 26 3.35 7.33 -32.27
C PRO A 26 3.31 7.99 -30.88
N SER A 27 2.99 9.28 -30.80
CA SER A 27 2.91 10.04 -29.55
C SER A 27 1.79 9.50 -28.66
N SER A 28 0.65 9.14 -29.26
CA SER A 28 -0.51 8.62 -28.55
C SER A 28 -0.24 7.21 -28.00
N TRP A 29 0.48 6.37 -28.75
CA TRP A 29 0.95 5.05 -28.27
C TRP A 29 2.01 5.17 -27.17
N LEU A 30 2.94 6.14 -27.28
CA LEU A 30 3.96 6.39 -26.26
C LEU A 30 3.31 6.73 -24.92
N ILE A 31 2.32 7.64 -24.92
CA ILE A 31 1.63 8.08 -23.71
C ILE A 31 0.70 6.99 -23.15
N ALA A 32 0.02 6.24 -24.01
CA ALA A 32 -0.96 5.24 -23.58
C ALA A 32 -0.33 3.91 -23.14
N VAL A 33 0.87 3.57 -23.60
CA VAL A 33 1.47 2.25 -23.36
C VAL A 33 2.87 2.33 -22.78
N VAL A 34 3.78 3.09 -23.41
CA VAL A 34 5.19 3.10 -22.99
C VAL A 34 5.38 3.79 -21.64
N ILE A 35 4.84 5.01 -21.47
CA ILE A 35 4.95 5.76 -20.21
C ILE A 35 4.33 4.97 -19.03
N PRO A 36 3.11 4.40 -19.16
CA PRO A 36 2.47 3.60 -18.11
C PRO A 36 3.30 2.41 -17.68
N LEU A 37 3.82 1.64 -18.64
CA LEU A 37 4.65 0.48 -18.34
C LEU A 37 5.95 0.90 -17.67
N LEU A 38 6.61 1.94 -18.19
CA LEU A 38 7.82 2.49 -17.59
C LEU A 38 7.57 2.95 -16.14
N LEU A 39 6.50 3.69 -15.89
CA LEU A 39 6.11 4.10 -14.53
C LEU A 39 5.82 2.90 -13.63
N LEU A 40 5.14 1.88 -14.16
CA LEU A 40 4.86 0.65 -13.42
C LEU A 40 6.16 -0.09 -13.05
N PHE A 41 7.15 -0.14 -13.95
CA PHE A 41 8.47 -0.70 -13.67
C PHE A 41 9.22 0.13 -12.63
N ILE A 42 9.20 1.46 -12.74
CA ILE A 42 9.80 2.36 -11.74
C ILE A 42 9.15 2.15 -10.37
N PHE A 43 7.81 2.05 -10.29
CA PHE A 43 7.14 1.85 -9.01
C PHE A 43 7.31 0.43 -8.46
N GLY A 44 7.25 -0.59 -9.32
CA GLY A 44 7.34 -1.99 -8.92
C GLY A 44 8.75 -2.41 -8.47
N TYR A 45 9.79 -1.88 -9.12
CA TYR A 45 11.19 -2.19 -8.79
C TYR A 45 11.88 -1.09 -7.99
N GLY A 46 11.56 0.18 -8.26
CA GLY A 46 12.22 1.34 -7.66
C GLY A 46 11.69 1.70 -6.27
N ILE A 47 10.45 1.35 -5.92
CA ILE A 47 9.91 1.51 -4.56
C ILE A 47 9.86 0.16 -3.87
N ASN A 48 11.03 -0.40 -3.57
CA ASN A 48 11.13 -1.59 -2.73
C ASN A 48 11.34 -1.15 -1.28
N LEU A 49 10.25 -1.03 -0.52
CA LEU A 49 10.30 -0.70 0.92
C LEU A 49 10.68 -1.92 1.79
N ASP A 50 10.71 -3.13 1.22
CA ASP A 50 10.96 -4.37 1.99
C ASP A 50 12.43 -4.67 2.30
N SER A 51 13.38 -3.87 1.79
CA SER A 51 14.80 -4.22 1.92
C SER A 51 15.73 -3.05 2.22
N SER A 52 15.27 -2.11 3.05
CA SER A 52 16.22 -1.30 3.80
C SER A 52 15.94 -1.54 5.27
N LYS A 53 16.83 -2.29 5.93
CA LYS A 53 16.84 -2.35 7.39
C LYS A 53 16.73 -0.92 7.92
N LEU A 54 15.77 -0.69 8.80
CA LEU A 54 15.55 0.63 9.35
C LEU A 54 16.76 0.98 10.22
N ARG A 55 17.55 1.96 9.77
CA ARG A 55 18.73 2.40 10.50
C ARG A 55 18.29 3.18 11.74
N VAL A 56 18.47 2.60 12.91
CA VAL A 56 18.04 3.19 14.18
C VAL A 56 19.26 3.35 15.08
N GLY A 57 19.42 4.54 15.68
CA GLY A 57 20.41 4.75 16.72
C GLY A 57 19.88 4.25 18.06
N ILE A 58 20.70 3.53 18.83
CA ILE A 58 20.39 3.17 20.21
C ILE A 58 21.37 3.92 21.10
N LEU A 59 20.84 4.84 21.91
CA LEU A 59 21.61 5.56 22.93
C LEU A 59 21.57 4.76 24.23
N LEU A 60 22.70 4.17 24.58
CA LEU A 60 22.90 3.51 25.88
C LEU A 60 23.64 4.45 26.83
N GLU A 61 22.91 5.11 27.72
CA GLU A 61 23.51 5.97 28.75
C GLU A 61 24.09 5.15 29.92
N GLN A 62 23.51 3.98 30.20
CA GLN A 62 24.01 3.03 31.21
C GLN A 62 23.97 1.59 30.68
N ARG A 63 25.06 0.85 30.90
CA ARG A 63 25.18 -0.57 30.53
C ARG A 63 24.65 -1.47 31.64
N SER A 64 23.32 -1.52 31.78
CA SER A 64 22.66 -2.51 32.66
C SER A 64 22.35 -3.80 31.89
N GLU A 65 22.20 -4.92 32.60
CA GLU A 65 21.83 -6.21 31.99
C GLU A 65 20.52 -6.10 31.21
N ALA A 66 19.51 -5.44 31.79
CA ALA A 66 18.23 -5.19 31.13
C ALA A 66 18.36 -4.32 29.86
N ALA A 67 19.22 -3.29 29.88
CA ALA A 67 19.44 -2.43 28.71
C ALA A 67 20.19 -3.16 27.59
N LEU A 68 21.16 -3.99 27.93
CA LEU A 68 21.90 -4.81 26.97
C LEU A 68 21.00 -5.86 26.33
N ASP A 69 20.16 -6.53 27.13
CA ASP A 69 19.23 -7.55 26.65
C ASP A 69 18.19 -6.99 25.66
N PHE A 70 17.61 -5.83 25.97
CA PHE A 70 16.74 -5.11 25.03
C PHE A 70 17.49 -4.70 23.75
N THR A 71 18.71 -4.20 23.89
CA THR A 71 19.57 -3.82 22.75
C THR A 71 19.89 -5.02 21.86
N HIS A 72 20.12 -6.20 22.43
CA HIS A 72 20.33 -7.44 21.68
C HIS A 72 19.07 -7.87 20.93
N THR A 73 17.89 -7.74 21.54
CA THR A 73 16.61 -8.02 20.88
C THR A 73 16.37 -7.09 19.69
N MET A 74 16.66 -5.80 19.85
CA MET A 74 16.62 -4.81 18.76
C MET A 74 17.60 -5.13 17.63
N THR A 75 18.84 -5.50 17.97
CA THR A 75 19.90 -5.79 16.98
C THR A 75 19.69 -7.13 16.27
N GLY A 76 19.01 -8.09 16.92
CA GLY A 76 18.65 -9.38 16.36
C GLY A 76 17.45 -9.35 15.40
N SER A 77 16.70 -8.23 15.36
CA SER A 77 15.56 -8.08 14.47
C SER A 77 16.00 -7.98 13.00
N PRO A 78 15.39 -8.74 12.07
CA PRO A 78 15.74 -8.66 10.64
C PRO A 78 15.39 -7.30 10.00
N TYR A 79 14.57 -6.48 10.69
CA TYR A 79 14.04 -5.22 10.17
C TYR A 79 14.81 -3.98 10.64
N ILE A 80 15.69 -4.09 11.64
CA ILE A 80 16.43 -2.95 12.21
C ILE A 80 17.93 -3.13 11.97
N ASP A 81 18.58 -2.04 11.56
CA ASP A 81 20.04 -1.92 11.56
C ASP A 81 20.44 -0.94 12.67
N ALA A 82 20.79 -1.51 13.83
CA ALA A 82 21.03 -0.74 15.04
C ALA A 82 22.46 -0.18 15.08
N THR A 83 22.60 1.13 15.23
CA THR A 83 23.88 1.78 15.55
C THR A 83 23.90 2.11 17.04
N ILE A 84 24.73 1.41 17.80
CA ILE A 84 24.88 1.61 19.24
C ILE A 84 25.94 2.69 19.49
N SER A 85 25.62 3.70 20.29
CA SER A 85 26.59 4.67 20.80
C SER A 85 26.13 5.17 22.18
N ASP A 86 27.09 5.53 23.03
CA ASP A 86 26.87 6.22 24.31
C ASP A 86 26.85 7.75 24.15
N ASN A 87 27.26 8.25 22.98
CA ASN A 87 27.32 9.68 22.70
C ASN A 87 26.04 10.17 22.00
N ARG A 88 25.18 10.86 22.77
CA ARG A 88 23.95 11.49 22.28
C ARG A 88 24.20 12.44 21.11
N GLN A 89 25.24 13.27 21.15
CA GLN A 89 25.52 14.26 20.10
C GLN A 89 25.92 13.60 18.79
N GLU A 90 26.67 12.50 18.85
CA GLU A 90 27.05 11.72 17.67
C GLU A 90 25.83 11.13 16.97
N LEU A 91 24.90 10.55 17.74
CA LEU A 91 23.65 9.98 17.20
C LEU A 91 22.74 11.06 16.62
N ILE A 92 22.60 12.21 17.29
CA ILE A 92 21.84 13.35 16.74
C ILE A 92 22.48 13.84 15.44
N ALA A 93 23.80 13.97 15.36
CA ALA A 93 24.48 14.37 14.13
C ALA A 93 24.29 13.33 13.00
N LYS A 94 24.30 12.03 13.32
CA LYS A 94 23.97 10.96 12.36
C LYS A 94 22.52 11.02 11.89
N MET A 95 21.59 11.40 12.77
CA MET A 95 20.17 11.57 12.43
C MET A 95 19.99 12.78 11.49
N GLN A 96 20.60 13.92 11.83
CA GLN A 96 20.60 15.12 10.98
C GLN A 96 21.26 14.89 9.62
N ALA A 97 22.27 14.02 9.55
CA ALA A 97 22.92 13.62 8.30
C ALA A 97 22.14 12.55 7.51
N GLY A 98 20.96 12.13 7.97
CA GLY A 98 20.12 11.11 7.33
C GLY A 98 20.70 9.69 7.38
N LYS A 99 21.73 9.44 8.20
CA LYS A 99 22.36 8.12 8.35
C LYS A 99 21.51 7.18 9.22
N ILE A 100 20.80 7.72 10.20
CA ILE A 100 19.80 7.01 11.01
C ILE A 100 18.45 7.72 10.89
N ARG A 101 17.36 6.95 10.97
CA ARG A 101 15.97 7.42 10.79
C ARG A 101 15.23 7.67 12.11
N GLY A 102 15.80 7.23 13.21
CA GLY A 102 15.31 7.49 14.55
C GLY A 102 16.31 7.07 15.61
N LEU A 103 16.06 7.50 16.83
CA LEU A 103 16.92 7.33 18.00
C LEU A 103 16.09 6.77 19.15
N VAL A 104 16.48 5.62 19.66
CA VAL A 104 15.91 5.01 20.87
C VAL A 104 16.84 5.33 22.03
N VAL A 105 16.33 6.05 23.01
CA VAL A 105 17.04 6.47 24.21
C VAL A 105 16.64 5.57 25.37
N ILE A 106 17.63 4.85 25.90
CA ILE A 106 17.49 4.05 27.12
C ILE A 106 18.08 4.89 28.27
N PRO A 107 17.26 5.34 29.24
CA PRO A 107 17.73 6.21 30.32
C PRO A 107 18.65 5.45 31.28
N VAL A 108 19.42 6.20 32.06
CA VAL A 108 20.32 5.65 33.10
C VAL A 108 19.57 4.78 34.12
N ASP A 109 18.43 5.26 34.63
CA ASP A 109 17.66 4.58 35.67
C ASP A 109 16.78 3.42 35.13
N PHE A 110 17.03 2.96 33.90
CA PHE A 110 16.19 1.97 33.21
C PHE A 110 15.99 0.68 34.03
N ALA A 111 17.05 0.16 34.65
CA ALA A 111 16.98 -1.06 35.45
C ALA A 111 16.16 -0.85 36.73
N GLU A 112 16.39 0.24 37.45
CA GLU A 112 15.69 0.55 38.70
C GLU A 112 14.20 0.86 38.47
N GLN A 113 13.87 1.55 37.37
CA GLN A 113 12.48 1.85 37.03
C GLN A 113 11.71 0.60 36.60
N MET A 114 12.40 -0.38 35.98
CA MET A 114 11.78 -1.64 35.59
C MET A 114 11.38 -2.52 36.77
N GLU A 115 12.11 -2.44 37.88
CA GLU A 115 11.82 -3.22 39.10
C GLU A 115 10.67 -2.63 39.93
N ARG A 116 10.24 -1.39 39.66
CA ARG A 116 9.15 -0.76 40.38
C ARG A 116 7.79 -1.28 39.88
N ALA A 117 6.99 -1.82 40.81
CA ALA A 117 5.60 -2.17 40.53
C ALA A 117 4.82 -0.93 40.06
N ASN A 118 4.14 -1.03 38.91
CA ASN A 118 3.38 0.02 38.21
C ASN A 118 4.17 1.10 37.44
N ALA A 119 5.45 0.92 37.13
CA ALA A 119 6.14 1.88 36.27
C ALA A 119 5.73 1.73 34.79
N THR A 120 5.21 2.80 34.19
CA THR A 120 4.83 2.85 32.78
C THR A 120 6.03 3.28 31.93
N ALA A 121 6.54 2.34 31.12
CA ALA A 121 7.42 2.50 29.94
C ALA A 121 8.60 3.51 30.02
N PRO A 122 9.84 3.05 30.31
CA PRO A 122 11.02 3.90 30.50
C PRO A 122 11.82 4.24 29.22
N ILE A 123 11.38 3.89 28.01
CA ILE A 123 12.15 4.16 26.77
C ILE A 123 11.59 5.35 25.98
N GLN A 124 12.47 6.21 25.48
CA GLN A 124 12.09 7.34 24.63
C GLN A 124 12.49 7.07 23.19
N VAL A 125 11.56 7.27 22.25
CA VAL A 125 11.82 7.17 20.81
C VAL A 125 11.76 8.58 20.21
N ILE A 126 12.87 9.03 19.64
CA ILE A 126 13.00 10.32 18.96
C ILE A 126 13.09 10.05 17.45
N THR A 127 12.25 10.71 16.68
CA THR A 127 12.15 10.52 15.23
C THR A 127 12.21 11.85 14.49
N ASP A 128 12.55 11.79 13.21
CA ASP A 128 12.59 12.96 12.35
C ASP A 128 11.17 13.37 11.91
N GLY A 129 10.74 14.55 12.34
CA GLY A 129 9.42 15.11 12.00
C GLY A 129 9.27 15.55 10.55
N SER A 130 10.36 15.69 9.78
CA SER A 130 10.30 16.00 8.34
C SER A 130 9.83 14.81 7.50
N GLU A 131 9.97 13.59 8.02
CA GLU A 131 9.52 12.35 7.39
C GLU A 131 8.52 11.60 8.30
N PRO A 132 7.27 12.06 8.41
CA PRO A 132 6.28 11.50 9.35
C PRO A 132 5.98 10.02 9.09
N ASN A 133 6.08 9.54 7.84
CA ASN A 133 5.90 8.12 7.54
C ASN A 133 7.02 7.27 8.13
N THR A 134 8.27 7.68 7.93
CA THR A 134 9.45 7.01 8.48
C THR A 134 9.42 7.03 10.01
N ALA A 135 9.04 8.16 10.62
CA ALA A 135 8.87 8.30 12.06
C ALA A 135 7.85 7.30 12.64
N ASN A 136 6.69 7.15 12.00
CA ASN A 136 5.66 6.19 12.41
C ASN A 136 6.15 4.75 12.29
N PHE A 137 6.94 4.42 11.27
CA PHE A 137 7.54 3.09 11.15
C PHE A 137 8.52 2.82 12.29
N VAL A 138 9.45 3.75 12.58
CA VAL A 138 10.38 3.61 13.72
C VAL A 138 9.60 3.35 15.01
N GLN A 139 8.58 4.16 15.29
CA GLN A 139 7.77 4.00 16.50
C GLN A 139 7.08 2.63 16.55
N GLY A 140 6.42 2.21 15.46
CA GLY A 140 5.71 0.93 15.41
C GLY A 140 6.64 -0.30 15.50
N TYR A 141 7.84 -0.25 14.90
CA TYR A 141 8.83 -1.32 15.02
C TYR A 141 9.40 -1.41 16.43
N VAL A 142 9.75 -0.27 17.05
CA VAL A 142 10.27 -0.24 18.42
C VAL A 142 9.21 -0.70 19.42
N GLU A 143 7.96 -0.30 19.24
CA GLU A 143 6.83 -0.77 20.07
C GLU A 143 6.61 -2.29 19.95
N GLY A 144 6.66 -2.82 18.72
CA GLY A 144 6.55 -4.27 18.49
C GLY A 144 7.71 -5.05 19.13
N ILE A 145 8.94 -4.57 18.99
CA ILE A 145 10.12 -5.20 19.62
C ILE A 145 10.05 -5.11 21.14
N TRP A 146 9.58 -3.98 21.68
CA TRP A 146 9.35 -3.80 23.11
C TRP A 146 8.37 -4.84 23.67
N GLN A 147 7.26 -5.09 22.97
CA GLN A 147 6.29 -6.12 23.38
C GLN A 147 6.91 -7.53 23.36
N ILE A 148 7.65 -7.87 22.31
CA ILE A 148 8.33 -9.18 22.19
C ILE A 148 9.34 -9.36 23.33
N TRP A 149 10.15 -8.34 23.62
CA TRP A 149 11.15 -8.39 24.69
C TRP A 149 10.49 -8.56 26.08
N GLN A 150 9.38 -7.85 26.34
CA GLN A 150 8.63 -8.02 27.59
C GLN A 150 8.06 -9.43 27.75
N MET A 151 7.55 -10.03 26.66
CA MET A 151 7.06 -11.42 26.67
C MET A 151 8.20 -12.40 26.98
N GLN A 152 9.35 -12.27 26.32
CA GLN A 152 10.53 -13.13 26.54
C GLN A 152 11.03 -13.03 27.98
N ARG A 153 11.19 -11.80 28.50
CA ARG A 153 11.64 -11.56 29.87
C ARG A 153 10.69 -12.16 30.91
N ALA A 154 9.39 -12.14 30.67
CA ALA A 154 8.42 -12.73 31.57
C ALA A 154 8.49 -14.26 31.57
N GLU A 155 8.63 -14.88 30.38
CA GLU A 155 8.87 -16.33 30.26
C GLU A 155 10.15 -16.76 30.99
N ASP A 156 11.26 -16.02 30.82
CA ASP A 156 12.54 -16.30 31.47
C ASP A 156 12.48 -16.19 33.00
N ASN A 157 11.65 -15.28 33.52
CA ASN A 157 11.42 -15.12 34.96
C ASN A 157 10.40 -16.12 35.53
N GLY A 158 9.93 -17.09 34.73
CA GLY A 158 8.92 -18.06 35.15
C GLY A 158 7.54 -17.46 35.43
N GLN A 159 7.30 -16.24 34.95
CA GLN A 159 6.01 -15.56 35.06
C GLN A 159 5.22 -15.81 33.77
N THR A 160 3.98 -16.25 33.91
CA THR A 160 3.06 -16.25 32.77
C THR A 160 2.68 -14.81 32.46
N PHE A 161 3.28 -14.23 31.42
CA PHE A 161 2.76 -13.01 30.82
C PHE A 161 1.46 -13.38 30.11
N GLU A 162 0.36 -13.32 30.84
CA GLU A 162 -0.94 -13.16 30.21
C GLU A 162 -1.11 -11.67 29.98
N PRO A 163 -0.83 -11.16 28.75
CA PRO A 163 -1.21 -9.80 28.45
C PRO A 163 -2.72 -9.70 28.68
N LEU A 164 -3.15 -8.69 29.45
CA LEU A 164 -4.58 -8.45 29.71
C LEU A 164 -5.38 -8.33 28.39
N ILE A 165 -4.68 -8.02 27.30
CA ILE A 165 -5.15 -8.01 25.91
C ILE A 165 -4.01 -8.54 25.00
N ASP A 166 -4.15 -9.76 24.46
CA ASP A 166 -3.25 -10.28 23.41
C ASP A 166 -3.66 -9.71 22.04
N VAL A 167 -3.01 -8.63 21.61
CA VAL A 167 -3.25 -8.01 20.30
C VAL A 167 -2.43 -8.72 19.23
N GLN A 168 -2.93 -9.86 18.75
CA GLN A 168 -2.36 -10.53 17.58
C GLN A 168 -2.70 -9.76 16.30
N THR A 169 -1.83 -8.84 15.90
CA THR A 169 -1.99 -8.08 14.66
C THR A 169 -1.73 -8.98 13.45
N ARG A 170 -2.80 -9.53 12.87
CA ARG A 170 -2.72 -10.35 11.65
C ARG A 170 -3.12 -9.53 10.42
N TYR A 171 -2.21 -9.40 9.45
CA TYR A 171 -2.54 -8.83 8.15
C TYR A 171 -3.32 -9.85 7.31
N TRP A 172 -4.60 -9.56 7.02
CA TRP A 172 -5.48 -10.48 6.29
C TRP A 172 -5.09 -10.65 4.82
N PHE A 173 -4.69 -9.55 4.16
CA PHE A 173 -4.44 -9.55 2.71
C PHE A 173 -2.95 -9.68 2.33
N ASN A 174 -2.02 -9.37 3.25
CA ASN A 174 -0.58 -9.45 3.03
C ASN A 174 0.19 -9.88 4.30
N PRO A 175 0.17 -11.17 4.67
CA PRO A 175 0.80 -11.67 5.91
C PRO A 175 2.32 -11.48 5.96
N ALA A 176 2.97 -11.47 4.79
CA ALA A 176 4.42 -11.27 4.66
C ALA A 176 4.81 -9.78 4.57
N ALA A 177 3.84 -8.87 4.67
CA ALA A 177 4.01 -7.42 4.56
C ALA A 177 4.77 -6.96 3.30
N ILE A 178 4.72 -7.74 2.22
CA ILE A 178 5.45 -7.44 0.98
C ILE A 178 4.95 -6.12 0.39
N SER A 179 5.81 -5.12 0.35
CA SER A 179 5.51 -3.74 -0.04
C SER A 179 5.03 -3.64 -1.49
N GLN A 180 5.54 -4.49 -2.37
CA GLN A 180 5.12 -4.57 -3.78
C GLN A 180 3.63 -4.87 -3.93
N HIS A 181 3.07 -5.75 -3.09
CA HIS A 181 1.63 -6.09 -3.12
C HIS A 181 0.73 -4.92 -2.74
N PHE A 182 1.28 -3.88 -2.13
CA PHE A 182 0.55 -2.69 -1.73
C PHE A 182 0.76 -1.52 -2.71
N ILE A 183 1.99 -1.29 -3.14
CA ILE A 183 2.35 -0.14 -4.00
C ILE A 183 1.83 -0.33 -5.41
N ILE A 184 1.94 -1.53 -5.99
CA ILE A 184 1.64 -1.77 -7.40
C ILE A 184 0.16 -1.52 -7.74
N PRO A 185 -0.83 -2.03 -6.98
CA PRO A 185 -2.24 -1.72 -7.26
C PRO A 185 -2.54 -0.21 -7.16
N GLY A 186 -1.93 0.49 -6.20
CA GLY A 186 -2.02 1.94 -6.09
C GLY A 186 -1.43 2.65 -7.31
N ALA A 187 -0.24 2.22 -7.75
CA ALA A 187 0.45 2.75 -8.92
C ALA A 187 -0.40 2.61 -10.19
N VAL A 188 -1.10 1.49 -10.39
CA VAL A 188 -2.02 1.33 -11.55
C VAL A 188 -3.09 2.41 -11.56
N THR A 189 -3.65 2.76 -10.40
CA THR A 189 -4.67 3.82 -10.30
C THR A 189 -4.08 5.19 -10.64
N ILE A 190 -2.88 5.49 -10.14
CA ILE A 190 -2.16 6.73 -10.45
C ILE A 190 -1.89 6.85 -11.95
N ILE A 191 -1.37 5.77 -12.53
CA ILE A 191 -1.08 5.67 -13.96
C ILE A 191 -2.35 5.91 -14.77
N MET A 192 -3.47 5.29 -14.40
CA MET A 192 -4.76 5.52 -15.06
C MET A 192 -5.21 6.99 -14.99
N THR A 193 -5.05 7.64 -13.84
CA THR A 193 -5.39 9.08 -13.69
C THR A 193 -4.54 9.94 -14.61
N VAL A 194 -3.23 9.70 -14.63
CA VAL A 194 -2.27 10.50 -15.42
C VAL A 194 -2.56 10.33 -16.91
N ILE A 195 -2.71 9.09 -17.39
CA ILE A 195 -3.04 8.83 -18.80
C ILE A 195 -4.40 9.43 -19.15
N GLY A 196 -5.42 9.18 -18.33
CA GLY A 196 -6.78 9.65 -18.57
C GLY A 196 -6.84 11.17 -18.69
N ALA A 197 -6.24 11.87 -17.73
CA ALA A 197 -6.21 13.33 -17.69
C ALA A 197 -5.40 13.93 -18.84
N ILE A 198 -4.20 13.40 -19.12
CA ILE A 198 -3.34 13.93 -20.20
C ILE A 198 -3.97 13.64 -21.55
N LEU A 199 -4.30 12.38 -21.87
CA LEU A 199 -4.79 12.04 -23.21
C LEU A 199 -6.04 12.84 -23.57
N THR A 200 -7.00 13.00 -22.66
CA THR A 200 -8.21 13.78 -22.95
C THR A 200 -8.01 15.29 -22.86
N SER A 201 -7.06 15.80 -22.08
CA SER A 201 -6.75 17.24 -22.11
C SER A 201 -6.16 17.69 -23.43
N LEU A 202 -5.49 16.79 -24.17
CA LEU A 202 -4.97 17.10 -25.50
C LEU A 202 -6.05 17.00 -26.61
N VAL A 203 -7.19 16.37 -26.38
CA VAL A 203 -8.17 16.03 -27.44
C VAL A 203 -8.74 17.26 -28.16
N VAL A 204 -9.09 18.31 -27.42
CA VAL A 204 -9.65 19.55 -27.96
C VAL A 204 -8.52 20.55 -28.22
N ALA A 205 -7.54 20.65 -27.33
CA ALA A 205 -6.37 21.51 -27.49
C ALA A 205 -5.59 21.23 -28.79
N ARG A 206 -5.45 19.96 -29.20
CA ARG A 206 -4.85 19.57 -30.50
C ARG A 206 -5.57 20.15 -31.70
N GLU A 207 -6.90 20.21 -31.68
CA GLU A 207 -7.68 20.75 -32.80
C GLU A 207 -7.54 22.27 -32.90
N TRP A 208 -7.46 22.94 -31.74
CA TRP A 208 -7.20 24.37 -31.69
C TRP A 208 -5.83 24.70 -32.27
N GLU A 209 -4.79 23.98 -31.87
CA GLU A 209 -3.43 24.21 -32.39
C GLU A 209 -3.28 23.87 -33.88
N ARG A 210 -3.98 22.84 -34.36
CA ARG A 210 -3.95 22.47 -35.79
C ARG A 210 -4.83 23.36 -36.67
N GLY A 211 -5.61 24.27 -36.08
CA GLY A 211 -6.57 25.11 -36.82
C GLY A 211 -7.75 24.35 -37.40
N THR A 212 -7.89 23.06 -37.09
CA THR A 212 -8.98 22.20 -37.60
C THR A 212 -10.30 22.44 -36.88
N MET A 213 -10.28 23.17 -35.76
CA MET A 213 -11.49 23.50 -34.98
C MET A 213 -12.51 24.29 -35.80
N GLU A 214 -12.08 25.25 -36.62
CA GLU A 214 -12.99 26.06 -37.46
C GLU A 214 -13.67 25.20 -38.53
N ALA A 215 -12.91 24.30 -39.16
CA ALA A 215 -13.44 23.33 -40.11
C ALA A 215 -14.45 22.39 -39.45
N LEU A 216 -14.18 21.90 -38.23
CA LEU A 216 -15.11 21.06 -37.47
C LEU A 216 -16.41 21.80 -37.11
N LEU A 217 -16.33 23.07 -36.72
CA LEU A 217 -17.50 23.88 -36.39
C LEU A 217 -18.35 24.24 -37.62
N SER A 218 -17.77 24.22 -38.82
CA SER A 218 -18.47 24.44 -40.09
C SER A 218 -19.23 23.21 -40.60
N THR A 219 -18.97 22.03 -40.05
CA THR A 219 -19.68 20.79 -40.43
C THR A 219 -21.00 20.61 -39.68
N GLU A 220 -21.97 19.91 -40.29
CA GLU A 220 -23.28 19.58 -39.70
C GLU A 220 -23.22 18.51 -38.57
N ILE A 221 -22.14 18.48 -37.78
CA ILE A 221 -21.93 17.53 -36.69
C ILE A 221 -22.34 18.19 -35.37
N THR A 222 -23.09 17.48 -34.53
CA THR A 222 -23.49 18.03 -33.22
C THR A 222 -22.32 17.98 -32.21
N ARG A 223 -22.34 18.88 -31.22
CA ARG A 223 -21.30 18.92 -30.16
C ARG A 223 -21.19 17.58 -29.43
N THR A 224 -22.32 16.91 -29.18
CA THR A 224 -22.37 15.60 -28.51
C THR A 224 -21.77 14.49 -29.38
N GLU A 225 -22.01 14.49 -30.69
CA GLU A 225 -21.39 13.54 -31.62
C GLU A 225 -19.86 13.70 -31.67
N LEU A 226 -19.38 14.94 -31.68
CA LEU A 226 -17.94 15.25 -31.69
C LEU A 226 -17.26 14.81 -30.39
N LEU A 227 -17.91 15.03 -29.24
CA LEU A 227 -17.36 14.60 -27.95
C LEU A 227 -17.35 13.08 -27.83
N LEU A 228 -18.45 12.39 -28.18
CA LEU A 228 -18.54 10.94 -28.10
C LEU A 228 -17.56 10.25 -29.05
N CYS A 229 -17.39 10.75 -30.27
CA CYS A 229 -16.51 10.12 -31.25
C CYS A 229 -15.03 10.17 -30.83
N LYS A 230 -14.66 11.13 -30.00
CA LYS A 230 -13.34 11.26 -29.39
C LYS A 230 -13.26 10.44 -28.11
N LEU A 231 -14.22 10.59 -27.20
CA LEU A 231 -14.20 9.91 -25.91
C LEU A 231 -14.15 8.38 -26.03
N ILE A 232 -14.88 7.79 -26.98
CA ILE A 232 -14.96 6.33 -27.15
C ILE A 232 -13.58 5.71 -27.48
N PRO A 233 -12.84 6.17 -28.51
CA PRO A 233 -11.48 5.69 -28.77
C PRO A 233 -10.52 5.83 -27.59
N TYR A 234 -10.52 6.97 -26.89
CA TYR A 234 -9.64 7.19 -25.75
C TYR A 234 -10.02 6.34 -24.53
N TYR A 235 -11.31 6.05 -24.34
CA TYR A 235 -11.77 5.09 -23.34
C TYR A 235 -11.22 3.68 -23.61
N PHE A 236 -11.32 3.18 -24.84
CA PHE A 236 -10.76 1.87 -25.17
C PHE A 236 -9.24 1.83 -25.05
N LEU A 237 -8.57 2.93 -25.39
CA LEU A 237 -7.13 3.07 -25.23
C LEU A 237 -6.72 3.04 -23.74
N GLY A 238 -7.46 3.71 -22.86
CA GLY A 238 -7.23 3.67 -21.42
C GLY A 238 -7.54 2.29 -20.81
N MET A 239 -8.58 1.61 -21.28
CA MET A 239 -8.89 0.24 -20.85
C MET A 239 -7.80 -0.76 -21.30
N LEU A 240 -7.24 -0.57 -22.50
CA LEU A 240 -6.09 -1.34 -22.97
C LEU A 240 -4.88 -1.11 -22.06
N ALA A 241 -4.60 0.15 -21.70
CA ALA A 241 -3.51 0.50 -20.78
C ALA A 241 -3.70 -0.16 -19.40
N MET A 242 -4.91 -0.11 -18.85
CA MET A 242 -5.25 -0.79 -17.59
C MET A 242 -4.99 -2.30 -17.70
N LEU A 243 -5.45 -2.93 -18.78
CA LEU A 243 -5.26 -4.36 -19.01
C LEU A 243 -3.77 -4.72 -19.11
N LEU A 244 -2.96 -3.92 -19.82
CA LEU A 244 -1.52 -4.13 -19.91
C LEU A 244 -0.83 -3.99 -18.54
N CYS A 245 -1.14 -2.94 -17.80
CA CYS A 245 -0.60 -2.73 -16.46
C CYS A 245 -0.98 -3.89 -15.51
N MET A 246 -2.22 -4.38 -15.62
CA MET A 246 -2.71 -5.51 -14.86
C MET A 246 -1.94 -6.81 -15.20
N LEU A 247 -1.75 -7.10 -16.49
CA LEU A 247 -0.99 -8.27 -16.95
C LEU A 247 0.46 -8.20 -16.44
N VAL A 248 1.13 -7.07 -16.58
CA VAL A 248 2.50 -6.89 -16.10
C VAL A 248 2.59 -7.03 -14.58
N SER A 249 1.63 -6.49 -13.84
CA SER A 249 1.60 -6.58 -12.37
C SER A 249 1.50 -8.03 -11.88
N VAL A 250 0.70 -8.87 -12.57
CA VAL A 250 0.53 -10.28 -12.18
C VAL A 250 1.66 -11.16 -12.70
N PHE A 251 1.98 -11.08 -13.99
CA PHE A 251 2.90 -12.01 -14.64
C PHE A 251 4.37 -11.65 -14.46
N ILE A 252 4.71 -10.37 -14.41
CA ILE A 252 6.11 -9.91 -14.31
C ILE A 252 6.46 -9.57 -12.86
N LEU A 253 5.58 -8.85 -12.16
CA LEU A 253 5.83 -8.38 -10.79
C LEU A 253 5.33 -9.35 -9.72
N GLY A 254 4.69 -10.46 -10.10
CA GLY A 254 4.29 -11.53 -9.17
C GLY A 254 3.18 -11.15 -8.19
N VAL A 255 2.45 -10.06 -8.42
CA VAL A 255 1.39 -9.60 -7.50
C VAL A 255 0.19 -10.55 -7.61
N PRO A 256 -0.24 -11.20 -6.50
CA PRO A 256 -1.34 -12.14 -6.54
C PRO A 256 -2.65 -11.41 -6.80
N TYR A 257 -3.30 -11.69 -7.93
CA TYR A 257 -4.64 -11.20 -8.20
C TYR A 257 -5.68 -12.06 -7.46
N ARG A 258 -6.46 -11.43 -6.58
CA ARG A 258 -7.55 -12.06 -5.85
C ARG A 258 -8.83 -11.24 -6.05
N GLY A 259 -9.77 -11.77 -6.85
CA GLY A 259 -11.04 -11.10 -7.11
C GLY A 259 -11.66 -11.50 -8.46
N SER A 260 -12.75 -10.80 -8.81
CA SER A 260 -13.43 -10.98 -10.09
C SER A 260 -12.98 -9.93 -11.11
N LEU A 261 -12.56 -10.38 -12.29
CA LEU A 261 -12.17 -9.52 -13.41
C LEU A 261 -13.29 -8.58 -13.85
N LEU A 262 -14.55 -9.01 -13.70
CA LEU A 262 -15.70 -8.18 -14.04
C LEU A 262 -15.83 -6.97 -13.11
N ILE A 263 -15.62 -7.16 -11.80
CA ILE A 263 -15.67 -6.06 -10.83
C ILE A 263 -14.53 -5.07 -11.12
N LEU A 264 -13.33 -5.59 -11.39
CA LEU A 264 -12.20 -4.75 -11.78
C LEU A 264 -12.53 -3.94 -13.04
N PHE A 265 -13.12 -4.56 -14.06
CA PHE A 265 -13.53 -3.89 -15.28
C PHE A 265 -14.55 -2.77 -15.03
N PHE A 266 -15.60 -3.00 -14.24
CA PHE A 266 -16.61 -1.96 -13.97
C PHE A 266 -16.06 -0.80 -13.14
N ILE A 267 -15.27 -1.08 -12.10
CA ILE A 267 -14.68 -0.03 -11.26
C ILE A 267 -13.67 0.79 -12.06
N SER A 268 -12.77 0.12 -12.80
CA SER A 268 -11.79 0.80 -13.66
C SER A 268 -12.47 1.58 -14.78
N SER A 269 -13.55 1.07 -15.39
CA SER A 269 -14.34 1.79 -16.38
C SER A 269 -14.94 3.07 -15.80
N LEU A 270 -15.55 3.00 -14.61
CA LEU A 270 -16.18 4.15 -13.98
C LEU A 270 -15.13 5.20 -13.56
N PHE A 271 -14.01 4.73 -13.03
CA PHE A 271 -12.86 5.58 -12.70
C PHE A 271 -12.26 6.25 -13.94
N LEU A 272 -12.08 5.50 -15.02
CA LEU A 272 -11.57 6.01 -16.27
C LEU A 272 -12.53 7.06 -16.86
N LEU A 273 -13.83 6.80 -16.87
CA LEU A 273 -14.82 7.80 -17.34
C LEU A 273 -14.75 9.11 -16.56
N SER A 274 -14.54 9.05 -15.24
CA SER A 274 -14.37 10.25 -14.40
C SER A 274 -13.11 11.04 -14.77
N THR A 275 -11.97 10.36 -14.87
CA THR A 275 -10.68 10.99 -15.21
C THR A 275 -10.64 11.52 -16.64
N LEU A 276 -11.26 10.81 -17.60
CA LEU A 276 -11.44 11.28 -18.96
C LEU A 276 -12.30 12.56 -19.00
N GLY A 277 -13.38 12.60 -18.21
CA GLY A 277 -14.24 13.79 -18.09
C GLY A 277 -13.50 14.99 -17.51
N MET A 278 -12.66 14.77 -16.49
CA MET A 278 -11.79 15.80 -15.94
C MET A 278 -10.81 16.36 -16.98
N GLY A 279 -10.10 15.49 -17.73
CA GLY A 279 -9.19 15.94 -18.77
C GLY A 279 -9.93 16.64 -19.93
N LEU A 280 -11.13 16.19 -20.29
CA LEU A 280 -11.95 16.87 -21.30
C LEU A 280 -12.35 18.29 -20.86
N LEU A 281 -12.73 18.47 -19.59
CA LEU A 281 -13.02 19.80 -19.02
C LEU A 281 -11.80 20.72 -19.17
N ILE A 282 -10.61 20.24 -18.78
CA ILE A 282 -9.36 20.98 -18.93
C ILE A 282 -9.08 21.32 -20.41
N SER A 283 -9.36 20.38 -21.32
CA SER A 283 -9.19 20.54 -22.77
C SER A 283 -10.03 21.67 -23.35
N THR A 284 -11.22 21.91 -22.81
CA THR A 284 -12.10 22.98 -23.31
C THR A 284 -11.65 24.38 -22.88
N ILE A 285 -10.95 24.49 -21.75
CA ILE A 285 -10.47 25.75 -21.20
C ILE A 285 -9.13 26.14 -21.84
N THR A 286 -8.32 25.15 -22.21
CA THR A 286 -6.96 25.35 -22.72
C THR A 286 -6.91 25.26 -24.25
N ARG A 287 -6.29 26.26 -24.89
CA ARG A 287 -6.15 26.31 -26.36
C ARG A 287 -4.82 25.76 -26.89
N ASN A 288 -3.86 25.51 -26.00
CA ASN A 288 -2.51 25.05 -26.31
C ASN A 288 -2.27 23.69 -25.64
N GLN A 289 -1.71 22.73 -26.39
CA GLN A 289 -1.44 21.35 -25.98
C GLN A 289 -0.46 21.28 -24.81
N PHE A 290 0.61 22.09 -24.84
CA PHE A 290 1.61 22.10 -23.78
C PHE A 290 1.01 22.59 -22.47
N ASN A 291 0.23 23.69 -22.52
CA ASN A 291 -0.48 24.20 -21.34
C ASN A 291 -1.54 23.20 -20.85
N ALA A 292 -2.32 22.60 -21.76
CA ALA A 292 -3.31 21.57 -21.43
C ALA A 292 -2.68 20.37 -20.72
N ALA A 293 -1.53 19.91 -21.19
CA ALA A 293 -0.78 18.81 -20.60
C ALA A 293 -0.26 19.17 -19.20
N GLN A 294 0.29 20.38 -19.01
CA GLN A 294 0.78 20.82 -17.70
C GLN A 294 -0.35 20.97 -16.67
N VAL A 295 -1.48 21.57 -17.05
CA VAL A 295 -2.64 21.70 -16.14
C VAL A 295 -3.18 20.32 -15.79
N ALA A 296 -3.30 19.42 -16.77
CA ALA A 296 -3.74 18.05 -16.53
C ALA A 296 -2.79 17.28 -15.60
N LEU A 297 -1.47 17.40 -15.79
CA LEU A 297 -0.46 16.78 -14.93
C LEU A 297 -0.56 17.27 -13.48
N ASN A 298 -0.63 18.58 -13.27
CA ASN A 298 -0.74 19.16 -11.93
C ASN A 298 -2.04 18.77 -11.23
N ALA A 299 -3.16 18.77 -11.97
CA ALA A 299 -4.46 18.40 -11.44
C ALA A 299 -4.55 16.90 -11.14
N ALA A 300 -4.00 16.05 -12.01
CA ALA A 300 -3.91 14.60 -11.80
C ALA A 300 -3.02 14.27 -10.59
N PHE A 301 -1.87 14.92 -10.47
CA PHE A 301 -0.96 14.75 -9.34
C PHE A 301 -1.62 15.15 -8.02
N SER A 302 -2.31 16.30 -7.99
CA SER A 302 -3.06 16.74 -6.81
C SER A 302 -4.16 15.75 -6.43
N ALA A 303 -4.95 15.28 -7.39
CA ALA A 303 -6.00 14.30 -7.14
C ALA A 303 -5.45 12.99 -6.56
N VAL A 304 -4.30 12.55 -7.08
CA VAL A 304 -3.58 11.37 -6.58
C VAL A 304 -3.07 11.59 -5.16
N ASP A 305 -2.43 12.73 -4.88
CA ASP A 305 -1.93 13.04 -3.54
C ASP A 305 -3.05 13.08 -2.50
N TYR A 306 -4.19 13.71 -2.83
CA TYR A 306 -5.37 13.71 -1.96
C TYR A 306 -5.91 12.30 -1.72
N ALA A 307 -6.03 11.48 -2.76
CA ALA A 307 -6.49 10.09 -2.64
C ALA A 307 -5.51 9.25 -1.78
N PHE A 308 -4.21 9.42 -2.00
CA PHE A 308 -3.16 8.76 -1.22
C PHE A 308 -3.21 9.20 0.25
N ARG A 309 -3.31 10.50 0.52
CA ARG A 309 -3.45 11.05 1.87
C ARG A 309 -4.68 10.53 2.59
N LEU A 310 -5.84 10.49 1.94
CA LEU A 310 -7.06 9.92 2.52
C LEU A 310 -6.89 8.44 2.85
N TYR A 311 -6.30 7.67 1.94
CA TYR A 311 -6.05 6.24 2.13
C TYR A 311 -5.12 5.97 3.32
N PHE A 312 -4.05 6.75 3.46
CA PHE A 312 -3.09 6.59 4.55
C PHE A 312 -3.55 7.23 5.88
N SER A 313 -4.35 8.29 5.82
CA SER A 313 -4.93 8.93 7.01
C SER A 313 -5.86 7.98 7.77
N ASP A 314 -6.63 7.14 7.06
CA ASP A 314 -7.58 6.22 7.72
C ASP A 314 -6.85 5.08 8.46
N ARG A 315 -5.66 4.68 7.99
CA ARG A 315 -4.77 3.78 8.74
C ARG A 315 -4.20 4.41 10.01
N GLN A 316 -4.09 5.73 10.05
CA GLN A 316 -3.53 6.45 11.20
C GLN A 316 -4.58 6.68 12.30
N TYR A 317 -5.86 6.89 11.94
CA TYR A 317 -6.92 7.15 12.92
C TYR A 317 -7.40 5.92 13.70
N ALA A 318 -7.25 4.72 13.14
CA ALA A 318 -7.59 3.47 13.85
C ALA A 318 -6.67 3.17 15.05
N ARG A 319 -5.62 3.97 15.29
CA ARG A 319 -4.64 3.74 16.35
C ARG A 319 -4.50 4.92 17.34
N GLY A 320 -5.41 5.89 17.29
CA GLY A 320 -5.29 7.16 18.01
C GLY A 320 -6.51 7.59 18.83
N ASP A 321 -7.35 6.67 19.33
CA ASP A 321 -8.34 7.04 20.36
C ASP A 321 -7.71 6.94 21.77
N PRO A 322 -7.53 8.06 22.49
CA PRO A 322 -7.04 8.05 23.87
C PRO A 322 -8.09 7.56 24.89
N ARG A 323 -9.32 7.26 24.45
CA ARG A 323 -10.44 6.88 25.35
C ARG A 323 -10.84 5.40 25.29
N GLY A 324 -10.25 4.60 24.42
CA GLY A 324 -10.51 3.16 24.38
C GLY A 324 -11.91 2.77 23.87
N ASP A 325 -12.63 3.68 23.23
CA ASP A 325 -13.95 3.39 22.64
C ASP A 325 -13.77 2.99 21.17
N VAL A 326 -13.57 1.68 20.96
CA VAL A 326 -13.55 1.08 19.63
C VAL A 326 -14.97 1.09 19.06
N HIS A 327 -15.33 2.15 18.31
CA HIS A 327 -16.56 2.18 17.53
C HIS A 327 -16.49 1.21 16.34
N TYR A 328 -16.99 -0.01 16.54
CA TYR A 328 -17.24 -0.95 15.44
C TYR A 328 -18.46 -0.50 14.63
N SER A 329 -18.24 0.03 13.42
CA SER A 329 -19.32 0.22 12.45
C SER A 329 -19.82 -1.15 11.97
N ARG A 330 -21.01 -1.52 12.41
CA ARG A 330 -21.61 -2.87 12.34
C ARG A 330 -22.16 -3.27 10.96
N SER A 331 -21.90 -2.52 9.89
CA SER A 331 -22.79 -2.55 8.72
C SER A 331 -22.41 -3.47 7.55
N LEU A 332 -21.33 -4.27 7.59
CA LEU A 332 -20.91 -5.01 6.37
C LEU A 332 -20.33 -6.44 6.55
N PHE A 333 -20.58 -7.14 7.65
CA PHE A 333 -20.03 -8.50 7.83
C PHE A 333 -21.09 -9.60 7.89
N ARG A 334 -21.38 -10.20 6.73
CA ARG A 334 -21.97 -11.54 6.64
C ARG A 334 -20.81 -12.55 6.56
N GLN A 335 -20.61 -13.29 7.64
CA GLN A 335 -19.49 -14.22 7.86
C GLN A 335 -19.62 -15.47 6.96
N HIS A 336 -18.53 -15.86 6.31
CA HIS A 336 -18.27 -17.27 5.96
C HIS A 336 -17.23 -17.82 6.94
N PRO A 337 -17.43 -19.02 7.52
CA PRO A 337 -16.49 -19.57 8.50
C PRO A 337 -15.21 -20.04 7.82
N ALA A 338 -14.07 -19.46 8.21
CA ALA A 338 -12.74 -19.94 7.83
C ALA A 338 -12.39 -21.22 8.60
N LYS A 339 -11.78 -22.20 7.93
CA LYS A 339 -11.31 -23.45 8.55
C LYS A 339 -10.18 -23.19 9.56
N PRO A 340 -10.16 -23.88 10.72
CA PRO A 340 -9.09 -23.75 11.70
C PRO A 340 -7.77 -24.34 11.17
N VAL A 341 -6.67 -23.64 11.45
CA VAL A 341 -5.29 -24.10 11.21
C VAL A 341 -4.88 -24.99 12.38
N PRO A 342 -4.29 -26.18 12.16
CA PRO A 342 -3.91 -27.07 13.26
C PRO A 342 -2.71 -26.52 14.06
N ARG A 343 -2.81 -26.50 15.40
CA ARG A 343 -1.68 -26.34 16.32
C ARG A 343 -0.85 -27.63 16.32
N ARG A 344 0.48 -27.53 16.15
CA ARG A 344 1.40 -28.63 16.48
C ARG A 344 1.68 -28.58 17.98
N GLU A 345 1.33 -29.64 18.70
CA GLU A 345 1.85 -29.92 20.04
C GLU A 345 3.30 -30.43 19.93
N TYR A 346 4.19 -29.88 20.75
CA TYR A 346 5.49 -30.50 21.02
C TYR A 346 5.45 -31.06 22.44
N SER A 347 5.62 -32.37 22.56
CA SER A 347 5.76 -33.06 23.85
C SER A 347 7.13 -32.74 24.46
N SER A 348 7.14 -32.23 25.69
CA SER A 348 8.36 -32.14 26.50
C SER A 348 8.74 -33.54 27.02
N GLY A 349 9.86 -34.05 26.52
CA GLY A 349 10.56 -35.21 27.10
C GLY A 349 11.75 -34.72 27.91
N ALA A 350 11.82 -35.14 29.17
CA ALA A 350 12.86 -34.78 30.13
C ALA A 350 14.29 -35.12 29.66
N GLY A 351 15.25 -34.25 29.97
CA GLY A 351 16.69 -34.54 29.87
C GLY A 351 17.50 -33.36 29.31
N GLY A 352 18.22 -32.65 30.18
CA GLY A 352 18.91 -31.40 29.82
C GLY A 352 20.11 -31.53 28.89
N LYS A 353 20.37 -30.45 28.13
CA LYS A 353 21.65 -29.73 27.92
C LYS A 353 21.55 -28.81 26.70
N ARG A 354 21.86 -27.52 26.94
CA ARG A 354 22.43 -26.44 26.09
C ARG A 354 21.99 -26.25 24.62
N ALA A 355 21.85 -24.97 24.28
CA ALA A 355 21.54 -24.37 22.99
C ALA A 355 22.39 -24.81 21.80
N VAL A 356 21.76 -24.87 20.61
CA VAL A 356 22.40 -24.61 19.31
C VAL A 356 21.36 -23.92 18.40
N PHE A 357 21.67 -22.67 18.03
CA PHE A 357 21.09 -21.96 16.88
C PHE A 357 21.56 -22.67 15.60
N ASP A 358 20.67 -22.99 14.66
CA ASP A 358 21.11 -23.33 13.31
C ASP A 358 20.31 -22.64 12.21
N ARG A 359 21.10 -22.20 11.22
CA ARG A 359 20.76 -21.37 10.06
C ARG A 359 19.83 -22.08 9.09
N PHE A 360 18.84 -21.39 8.53
CA PHE A 360 18.29 -21.68 7.19
C PHE A 360 17.75 -20.36 6.61
N GLY A 361 18.20 -19.83 5.47
CA GLY A 361 19.01 -20.41 4.40
C GLY A 361 18.15 -21.22 3.43
N GLY A 362 17.52 -20.54 2.46
CA GLY A 362 17.26 -21.06 1.11
C GLY A 362 16.17 -22.13 0.92
N ASP A 363 15.30 -21.82 -0.04
CA ASP A 363 14.78 -22.74 -1.05
C ASP A 363 13.42 -23.45 -0.89
N VAL A 364 12.55 -23.00 -1.81
CA VAL A 364 11.78 -23.80 -2.77
C VAL A 364 10.52 -24.52 -2.26
N TYR A 365 9.40 -23.91 -2.61
CA TYR A 365 8.06 -24.46 -2.63
C TYR A 365 7.94 -25.58 -3.68
N ARG A 366 7.47 -26.77 -3.27
CA ARG A 366 6.88 -27.79 -4.17
C ARG A 366 5.66 -28.44 -3.47
N PRO A 367 4.50 -28.55 -4.15
CA PRO A 367 3.31 -29.20 -3.59
C PRO A 367 3.19 -30.67 -4.05
N ASP A 368 2.32 -31.42 -3.36
CA ASP A 368 1.68 -32.74 -3.67
C ASP A 368 1.86 -33.74 -2.50
N VAL A 369 0.94 -34.61 -2.06
CA VAL A 369 -0.45 -35.00 -2.39
C VAL A 369 -0.95 -35.91 -1.22
N ALA A 370 -2.26 -35.92 -0.97
CA ALA A 370 -3.16 -36.94 -0.33
C ALA A 370 -2.73 -37.83 0.88
N GLU A 371 -3.63 -37.99 1.86
CA GLU A 371 -4.48 -39.20 2.06
C GLU A 371 -4.96 -39.44 3.52
N ASN A 372 -6.29 -39.54 3.66
CA ASN A 372 -7.19 -40.26 4.60
C ASN A 372 -6.92 -40.59 6.10
N GLN A 373 -8.03 -40.41 6.85
CA GLN A 373 -8.68 -41.33 7.81
C GLN A 373 -8.45 -41.26 9.35
N THR A 374 -9.57 -40.95 10.04
CA THR A 374 -10.12 -41.49 11.31
C THR A 374 -9.37 -41.36 12.64
N SER A 375 -9.97 -40.67 13.62
CA SER A 375 -10.65 -41.30 14.78
C SER A 375 -11.12 -40.27 15.82
N ALA A 376 -12.16 -40.66 16.54
CA ALA A 376 -12.97 -39.87 17.45
C ALA A 376 -12.32 -39.67 18.83
N GLY A 377 -12.71 -38.59 19.52
CA GLY A 377 -12.35 -38.37 20.92
C GLY A 377 -13.01 -37.14 21.53
N LEU A 378 -14.10 -37.35 22.25
CA LEU A 378 -14.88 -36.38 23.04
C LEU A 378 -14.01 -35.55 24.00
N GLY A 379 -14.32 -34.24 24.10
CA GLY A 379 -13.84 -33.37 25.19
C GLY A 379 -14.58 -32.04 25.22
N ARG A 380 -15.79 -32.04 25.79
CA ARG A 380 -16.67 -30.86 25.95
C ARG A 380 -15.95 -29.75 26.74
N ARG A 381 -16.09 -28.49 26.32
CA ARG A 381 -16.23 -27.33 27.23
C ARG A 381 -16.97 -26.19 26.51
N ALA A 382 -17.89 -25.60 27.25
CA ALA A 382 -19.10 -24.92 26.79
C ALA A 382 -18.87 -23.52 26.21
N CYS A 383 -19.61 -23.21 25.16
CA CYS A 383 -19.81 -21.86 24.65
C CYS A 383 -21.13 -21.32 25.24
N PHE A 384 -21.05 -20.27 26.05
CA PHE A 384 -22.23 -19.50 26.46
C PHE A 384 -22.44 -18.35 25.46
N ILE A 385 -23.54 -18.41 24.72
CA ILE A 385 -24.04 -17.33 23.88
C ILE A 385 -25.04 -16.54 24.72
N ALA A 386 -24.74 -15.26 24.98
CA ALA A 386 -25.71 -14.30 25.49
C ALA A 386 -26.04 -13.29 24.39
N TYR A 387 -27.25 -13.42 23.84
CA TYR A 387 -27.92 -12.42 23.02
C TYR A 387 -28.47 -11.31 23.94
N GLY A 388 -28.35 -10.05 23.54
CA GLY A 388 -28.99 -8.96 24.27
C GLY A 388 -28.89 -7.60 23.57
N ARG A 389 -29.93 -7.32 22.77
CA ARG A 389 -30.44 -6.05 22.20
C ARG A 389 -29.47 -5.03 21.60
#